data_AF-A0A1Y1LW49-F1
#
_entry.id   AF-A0A1Y1LW49-F1
#
_cell.length_a   1.000
_cell.length_b   1.000
_cell.length_c   1.000
_cell.angle_alpha   90.00
_cell.angle_beta   90.00
_cell.angle_gamma   90.00
#
_symmetry.space_group_name_H-M   'P 1'
#
loop_
_entity.id
_entity.type
_entity.pdbx_description
1 polymer ?
#
loop_
_entity_poly.entity_id
_entity_poly.type
_entity_poly.pdbx_seq_one_letter_code
_entity_poly.pdbx_strand_id
1 'polypeptide(L)'
;MPGNMFKLTATILTLLKTPLLPSRHSTMQGLGLDYVPWALDSTETLLPMFFPIYPIDLTNKNFLADTQRLAVGPQYLKTFPGQEEYLEFLLTTIMNCTDCLQGKEKIAVTVWWFRFQRLLIVLDKESRLKISSGFKKKLKSSMKQLLKSEEHRNNIIYYQEFALFEYQSGNVESAVKILTTTLSTIATNNPPLTEMQRCEICFLFRTLTELYLDTASGDGKKNALKCLVALASDKPVNSHFELTQDLLDETKLKFKHVTLQMLGNEMPTLMSVDHFLPNLITDWIICNGWFLYLTSGAISCGTFLEDILSTIEAATWQKEILFEFYVAVLFRNCMENPGAGMFKLLDDALHRAIEVFPNNLFLLSVLAKELTINCSMGQPWWKINRLLMKTGHAIPTLVLIIMANQHSYEIREKWVDTITGREMTEDPSQVHRMISLFRRVTSSEMCTRRCGLAWRLYLQYLHAHFDLSVCRNAYYAAVEQCPWLKSLYIDAAIYIPAELAQIQDLLIEKQLRLHITPEELDILRN
;
A
#
# COMPACT_ATOMS: atom_id res chain seq x y z
N MET A 1 25.16 11.67 14.20
CA MET A 1 24.25 12.06 13.10
C MET A 1 23.03 11.12 13.08
N PRO A 2 22.13 11.23 14.07
CA PRO A 2 20.89 10.43 14.10
C PRO A 2 20.01 10.78 12.89
N GLY A 3 19.32 9.80 12.29
CA GLY A 3 18.44 9.98 11.13
C GLY A 3 19.04 9.65 9.74
N ASN A 4 20.36 9.81 9.54
CA ASN A 4 20.99 9.50 8.25
C ASN A 4 21.07 7.99 7.97
N MET A 5 21.28 7.18 9.02
CA MET A 5 21.34 5.72 8.88
C MET A 5 19.97 5.16 8.46
N PHE A 6 18.88 5.63 9.07
CA PHE A 6 17.53 5.22 8.70
C PHE A 6 17.19 5.57 7.24
N LYS A 7 17.52 6.78 6.78
CA LYS A 7 17.33 7.17 5.37
C LYS A 7 18.16 6.31 4.41
N LEU A 8 19.41 6.00 4.77
CA LEU A 8 20.26 5.11 3.99
C LEU A 8 19.66 3.69 3.93
N THR A 9 19.20 3.15 5.06
CA THR A 9 18.51 1.85 5.12
C THR A 9 17.28 1.85 4.21
N ALA A 10 16.41 2.86 4.32
CA ALA A 10 15.24 2.97 3.45
C ALA A 10 15.63 3.00 1.96
N THR A 11 16.66 3.76 1.60
CA THR A 11 17.18 3.82 0.22
C THR A 11 17.66 2.44 -0.24
N ILE A 12 18.48 1.75 0.56
CA ILE A 12 18.98 0.40 0.25
C ILE A 12 17.80 -0.56 0.02
N LEU A 13 16.82 -0.58 0.92
CA LEU A 13 15.67 -1.48 0.82
C LEU A 13 14.83 -1.19 -0.43
N THR A 14 14.59 0.09 -0.75
CA THR A 14 13.87 0.46 -1.98
C THR A 14 14.60 0.06 -3.25
N LEU A 15 15.94 0.22 -3.30
CA LEU A 15 16.76 -0.23 -4.43
C LEU A 15 16.77 -1.76 -4.57
N LEU A 16 16.66 -2.48 -3.47
CA LEU A 16 16.47 -3.94 -3.44
C LEU A 16 15.03 -4.38 -3.76
N LYS A 17 14.17 -3.44 -4.20
CA LYS A 17 12.77 -3.67 -4.55
C LYS A 17 11.90 -4.09 -3.37
N THR A 18 12.33 -3.79 -2.14
CA THR A 18 11.48 -3.92 -0.95
C THR A 18 10.64 -2.64 -0.84
N PRO A 19 9.32 -2.70 -1.04
CA PRO A 19 8.52 -1.49 -1.05
C PRO A 19 8.33 -0.93 0.37
N LEU A 20 8.12 0.38 0.47
CA LEU A 20 7.84 1.08 1.73
C LEU A 20 6.50 0.64 2.31
N LEU A 21 6.46 0.17 3.56
CA LEU A 21 5.23 -0.35 4.18
C LEU A 21 4.97 0.31 5.55
N PRO A 22 4.07 1.29 5.63
CA PRO A 22 3.08 1.71 4.64
C PRO A 22 3.65 2.72 3.65
N SER A 23 3.12 2.75 2.42
CA SER A 23 3.55 3.70 1.38
C SER A 23 2.73 4.98 1.44
N ARG A 24 3.14 5.88 2.33
CA ARG A 24 2.53 7.20 2.53
C ARG A 24 3.40 8.30 1.92
N HIS A 25 2.75 9.32 1.37
CA HIS A 25 3.37 10.47 0.73
C HIS A 25 4.30 11.24 1.67
N SER A 26 3.84 11.56 2.88
CA SER A 26 4.62 12.33 3.86
C SER A 26 5.90 11.60 4.28
N THR A 27 5.85 10.26 4.38
CA THR A 27 7.01 9.43 4.70
C THR A 27 7.99 9.39 3.53
N MET A 28 7.49 9.24 2.30
CA MET A 28 8.33 9.33 1.11
C MET A 28 9.03 10.69 1.01
N GLN A 29 8.34 11.79 1.29
CA GLN A 29 8.92 13.13 1.36
C GLN A 29 10.03 13.21 2.41
N GLY A 30 9.75 12.77 3.64
CA GLY A 30 10.74 12.79 4.71
C GLY A 30 11.99 11.95 4.43
N LEU A 31 11.84 10.88 3.66
CA LEU A 31 12.92 10.01 3.20
C LEU A 31 13.60 10.48 1.89
N GLY A 32 13.01 11.44 1.16
CA GLY A 32 13.52 11.91 -0.14
C GLY A 32 13.24 10.97 -1.31
N LEU A 33 12.18 10.16 -1.23
CA LEU A 33 11.79 9.15 -2.21
C LEU A 33 10.68 9.61 -3.18
N ASP A 34 10.06 10.76 -2.92
CA ASP A 34 8.80 11.19 -3.56
C ASP A 34 8.94 11.92 -4.90
N TYR A 35 10.13 12.46 -5.19
CA TYR A 35 10.45 13.20 -6.42
C TYR A 35 11.46 12.50 -7.32
N VAL A 36 11.61 11.18 -7.21
CA VAL A 36 12.65 10.42 -7.92
C VAL A 36 12.03 9.51 -9.01
N PRO A 37 11.48 10.06 -10.14
CA PRO A 37 10.91 9.24 -11.21
C PRO A 37 11.84 8.15 -11.73
N TRP A 38 13.16 8.41 -11.76
CA TRP A 38 14.14 7.45 -12.25
C TRP A 38 14.31 6.22 -11.35
N ALA A 39 13.85 6.28 -10.09
CA ALA A 39 13.83 5.13 -9.18
C ALA A 39 12.57 4.25 -9.35
N LEU A 40 11.59 4.68 -10.15
CA LEU A 40 10.38 3.92 -10.45
C LEU A 40 10.57 3.12 -11.75
N ASP A 41 11.38 2.08 -11.67
CA ASP A 41 11.68 1.18 -12.79
C ASP A 41 11.10 -0.24 -12.60
N SER A 42 10.61 -0.52 -11.40
CA SER A 42 10.16 -1.83 -10.91
C SER A 42 8.70 -1.79 -10.47
N THR A 43 7.98 -2.88 -10.72
CA THR A 43 6.55 -3.01 -10.36
C THR A 43 6.34 -3.31 -8.89
N GLU A 44 7.38 -3.81 -8.22
CA GLU A 44 7.41 -4.07 -6.79
C GLU A 44 7.07 -2.81 -5.96
N THR A 45 7.44 -1.63 -6.46
CA THR A 45 7.14 -0.33 -5.84
C THR A 45 5.63 -0.07 -5.66
N LEU A 46 4.77 -0.69 -6.48
CA LEU A 46 3.31 -0.52 -6.46
C LEU A 46 2.59 -1.61 -5.66
N LEU A 47 3.29 -2.66 -5.20
CA LEU A 47 2.70 -3.74 -4.41
C LEU A 47 2.03 -3.30 -3.09
N PRO A 48 2.44 -2.19 -2.43
CA PRO A 48 1.74 -1.70 -1.24
C PRO A 48 0.26 -1.37 -1.47
N MET A 49 -0.18 -1.21 -2.72
CA MET A 49 -1.61 -1.08 -3.04
C MET A 49 -2.44 -2.31 -2.65
N PHE A 50 -1.82 -3.47 -2.45
CA PHE A 50 -2.46 -4.69 -1.94
C PHE A 50 -2.32 -4.86 -0.43
N PHE A 51 -1.59 -3.98 0.25
CA PHE A 51 -1.35 -4.13 1.69
C PHE A 51 -2.59 -3.68 2.49
N PRO A 52 -3.20 -4.55 3.31
CA PRO A 52 -4.39 -4.19 4.07
C PRO A 52 -4.01 -3.29 5.26
N ILE A 53 -4.48 -2.04 5.22
CA ILE A 53 -4.28 -1.05 6.29
C ILE A 53 -5.54 -0.90 7.15
N TYR A 54 -6.72 -0.97 6.53
CA TYR A 54 -8.04 -0.81 7.17
C TYR A 54 -8.95 -1.98 6.79
N PRO A 55 -10.02 -2.26 7.56
CA PRO A 55 -10.93 -3.38 7.32
C PRO A 55 -11.92 -3.06 6.18
N ILE A 56 -11.38 -2.94 4.97
CA ILE A 56 -12.11 -2.71 3.71
C ILE A 56 -11.58 -3.64 2.62
N ASP A 57 -12.49 -4.13 1.77
CA ASP A 57 -12.11 -4.99 0.65
C ASP A 57 -11.70 -4.15 -0.57
N LEU A 58 -10.39 -4.13 -0.82
CA LEU A 58 -9.77 -3.48 -1.98
C LEU A 58 -9.32 -4.49 -3.05
N THR A 59 -9.75 -5.76 -2.95
CA THR A 59 -9.35 -6.78 -3.92
C THR A 59 -9.78 -6.37 -5.32
N ASN A 60 -8.83 -6.34 -6.26
CA ASN A 60 -9.08 -5.96 -7.63
C ASN A 60 -8.29 -6.87 -8.57
N LYS A 61 -8.97 -7.91 -9.09
CA LYS A 61 -8.35 -9.00 -9.84
C LYS A 61 -7.51 -8.52 -11.03
N ASN A 62 -8.03 -7.54 -11.77
CA ASN A 62 -7.41 -7.09 -13.03
C ASN A 62 -6.38 -5.96 -12.81
N PHE A 63 -6.33 -5.35 -11.62
CA PHE A 63 -5.34 -4.32 -11.31
C PHE A 63 -3.94 -4.92 -11.28
N LEU A 64 -2.98 -4.27 -11.97
CA LEU A 64 -1.58 -4.71 -12.10
C LEU A 64 -1.36 -6.10 -12.76
N ALA A 65 -2.37 -6.76 -13.33
CA ALA A 65 -2.27 -8.13 -13.84
C ALA A 65 -1.13 -8.34 -14.85
N ASP A 66 -0.97 -7.43 -15.82
CA ASP A 66 0.08 -7.56 -16.85
C ASP A 66 1.45 -7.04 -16.44
N THR A 67 1.53 -6.35 -15.30
CA THR A 67 2.78 -5.72 -14.85
C THR A 67 3.79 -6.72 -14.33
N GLN A 68 3.34 -7.92 -13.91
CA GLN A 68 4.25 -8.99 -13.54
C GLN A 68 5.22 -9.32 -14.67
N ARG A 69 4.82 -9.23 -15.95
CA ARG A 69 5.70 -9.46 -17.11
C ARG A 69 6.89 -8.50 -17.12
N LEU A 70 6.75 -7.33 -16.53
CA LEU A 70 7.81 -6.32 -16.41
C LEU A 70 8.78 -6.60 -15.25
N ALA A 71 8.57 -7.60 -14.39
CA ALA A 71 9.55 -7.92 -13.35
C ALA A 71 10.87 -8.42 -13.98
N VAL A 72 11.99 -7.81 -13.57
CA VAL A 72 13.36 -8.11 -14.05
C VAL A 72 14.22 -8.52 -12.85
N GLY A 73 15.10 -9.50 -13.03
CA GLY A 73 15.97 -9.98 -11.95
C GLY A 73 16.94 -8.92 -11.41
N PRO A 74 17.40 -9.03 -10.15
CA PRO A 74 16.88 -9.95 -9.14
C PRO A 74 15.46 -9.53 -8.71
N GLN A 75 14.57 -10.50 -8.51
CA GLN A 75 13.13 -10.28 -8.31
C GLN A 75 12.49 -11.46 -7.59
N TYR A 76 11.33 -11.23 -6.98
CA TYR A 76 10.59 -12.26 -6.25
C TYR A 76 9.15 -12.49 -6.74
N LEU A 77 8.65 -11.74 -7.72
CA LEU A 77 7.26 -11.81 -8.20
C LEU A 77 6.98 -13.00 -9.14
N LYS A 78 7.84 -13.20 -10.14
CA LYS A 78 7.74 -14.30 -11.11
C LYS A 78 8.38 -15.56 -10.53
N THR A 79 7.76 -16.70 -10.80
CA THR A 79 8.30 -18.02 -10.49
C THR A 79 9.49 -18.33 -11.40
N PHE A 80 10.70 -18.06 -10.91
CA PHE A 80 11.97 -18.40 -11.53
C PHE A 80 12.89 -19.07 -10.52
N PRO A 81 13.88 -19.87 -10.96
CA PRO A 81 14.95 -20.32 -10.08
C PRO A 81 15.61 -19.12 -9.37
N GLY A 82 15.81 -19.19 -8.06
CA GLY A 82 16.34 -18.07 -7.28
C GLY A 82 15.30 -17.15 -6.64
N GLN A 83 13.99 -17.36 -6.89
CA GLN A 83 12.93 -16.50 -6.35
C GLN A 83 12.89 -16.52 -4.81
N GLU A 84 12.84 -17.71 -4.21
CA GLU A 84 12.80 -17.85 -2.75
C GLU A 84 14.15 -17.47 -2.14
N GLU A 85 15.26 -17.84 -2.79
CA GLU A 85 16.62 -17.47 -2.37
C GLU A 85 16.81 -15.94 -2.33
N TYR A 86 16.24 -15.21 -3.30
CA TYR A 86 16.25 -13.75 -3.28
C TYR A 86 15.38 -13.19 -2.15
N LEU A 87 14.21 -13.79 -1.89
CA LEU A 87 13.39 -13.40 -0.72
C LEU A 87 14.15 -13.63 0.60
N GLU A 88 14.87 -14.75 0.76
CA GLU A 88 15.71 -15.00 1.94
C GLU A 88 16.82 -13.96 2.08
N PHE A 89 17.48 -13.64 0.97
CA PHE A 89 18.48 -12.57 0.93
C PHE A 89 17.89 -11.23 1.37
N LEU A 90 16.71 -10.85 0.89
CA LEU A 90 16.04 -9.61 1.29
C LEU A 90 15.71 -9.60 2.79
N LEU A 91 15.08 -10.67 3.29
CA LEU A 91 14.71 -10.77 4.70
C LEU A 91 15.93 -10.73 5.62
N THR A 92 17.01 -11.38 5.22
CA THR A 92 18.29 -11.35 5.96
C THR A 92 18.92 -9.97 5.90
N THR A 93 18.91 -9.32 4.73
CA THR A 93 19.48 -7.98 4.54
C THR A 93 18.76 -6.94 5.40
N ILE A 94 17.42 -6.98 5.44
CA ILE A 94 16.63 -6.10 6.29
C ILE A 94 17.03 -6.28 7.76
N MET A 95 17.14 -7.53 8.25
CA MET A 95 17.56 -7.79 9.63
C MET A 95 18.99 -7.32 9.91
N ASN A 96 19.94 -7.55 8.99
CA ASN A 96 21.30 -7.04 9.13
C ASN A 96 21.32 -5.50 9.19
N CYS A 97 20.43 -4.82 8.45
CA CYS A 97 20.28 -3.37 8.59
C CYS A 97 19.74 -2.97 9.97
N THR A 98 18.88 -3.77 10.60
CA THR A 98 18.37 -3.46 11.95
C THR A 98 19.48 -3.48 13.02
N ASP A 99 20.49 -4.32 12.86
CA ASP A 99 21.63 -4.40 13.79
C ASP A 99 22.50 -3.13 13.78
N CYS A 100 22.45 -2.38 12.69
CA CYS A 100 23.12 -1.09 12.54
C CYS A 100 22.32 0.08 13.12
N LEU A 101 21.08 -0.14 13.57
CA LEU A 101 20.16 0.91 14.03
C LEU A 101 19.94 0.84 15.55
N GLN A 102 19.47 1.94 16.13
CA GLN A 102 19.23 2.04 17.57
C GLN A 102 17.86 2.65 17.87
N GLY A 103 17.33 2.33 19.06
CA GLY A 103 16.08 2.90 19.57
C GLY A 103 14.90 2.72 18.61
N LYS A 104 14.18 3.82 18.34
CA LYS A 104 12.99 3.85 17.47
C LYS A 104 13.27 3.41 16.03
N GLU A 105 14.45 3.72 15.49
CA GLU A 105 14.82 3.36 14.11
C GLU A 105 14.94 1.84 13.95
N LYS A 106 15.53 1.16 14.95
CA LYS A 106 15.61 -0.31 14.98
C LYS A 106 14.22 -0.92 14.97
N ILE A 107 13.33 -0.46 15.85
CA ILE A 107 11.95 -0.95 15.95
C ILE A 107 11.20 -0.72 14.63
N ALA A 108 11.31 0.48 14.03
CA ALA A 108 10.65 0.82 12.79
C ALA A 108 11.05 -0.10 11.62
N VAL A 109 12.34 -0.40 11.47
CA VAL A 109 12.81 -1.31 10.40
C VAL A 109 12.43 -2.77 10.68
N THR A 110 12.43 -3.20 11.94
CA THR A 110 11.90 -4.53 12.31
C THR A 110 10.39 -4.63 12.02
N VAL A 111 9.61 -3.58 12.29
CA VAL A 111 8.19 -3.51 11.90
C VAL A 111 8.03 -3.59 10.38
N TRP A 112 8.86 -2.87 9.63
CA TRP A 112 8.88 -2.97 8.16
C TRP A 112 9.17 -4.41 7.70
N TRP A 113 10.10 -5.10 8.34
CA TRP A 113 10.38 -6.53 8.08
C TRP A 113 9.15 -7.43 8.30
N PHE A 114 8.39 -7.22 9.37
CA PHE A 114 7.12 -7.93 9.59
C PHE A 114 6.12 -7.61 8.48
N ARG A 115 5.92 -6.33 8.17
CA ARG A 115 4.96 -5.87 7.16
C ARG A 115 5.29 -6.37 5.75
N PHE A 116 6.56 -6.49 5.42
CA PHE A 116 6.98 -7.07 4.14
C PHE A 116 6.56 -8.52 4.02
N GLN A 117 6.81 -9.34 5.05
CA GLN A 117 6.36 -10.74 5.05
C GLN A 117 4.84 -10.88 5.04
N ARG A 118 4.13 -10.00 5.76
CA ARG A 118 2.68 -9.87 5.70
C ARG A 118 2.19 -9.60 4.28
N LEU A 119 2.81 -8.65 3.57
CA LEU A 119 2.51 -8.36 2.17
C LEU A 119 2.72 -9.61 1.29
N LEU A 120 3.81 -10.37 1.48
CA LEU A 120 4.06 -11.60 0.71
C LEU A 120 2.92 -12.62 0.85
N ILE A 121 2.37 -12.80 2.05
CA ILE A 121 1.22 -13.69 2.28
C ILE A 121 -0.04 -13.18 1.57
N VAL A 122 -0.28 -11.87 1.59
CA VAL A 122 -1.43 -11.27 0.90
C VAL A 122 -1.30 -11.43 -0.62
N LEU A 123 -0.13 -11.15 -1.19
CA LEU A 123 0.13 -11.31 -2.62
C LEU A 123 -0.02 -12.77 -3.07
N ASP A 124 0.39 -13.72 -2.24
CA ASP A 124 0.20 -15.15 -2.52
C ASP A 124 -1.28 -15.56 -2.49
N LYS A 125 -2.06 -15.04 -1.53
CA LYS A 125 -3.52 -15.23 -1.50
C LYS A 125 -4.22 -14.65 -2.73
N GLU A 126 -3.78 -13.49 -3.21
CA GLU A 126 -4.30 -12.88 -4.44
C GLU A 126 -3.76 -13.53 -5.73
N SER A 127 -2.97 -14.61 -5.63
CA SER A 127 -2.36 -15.29 -6.78
C SER A 127 -1.44 -14.37 -7.62
N ARG A 128 -0.87 -13.34 -6.99
CA ARG A 128 0.09 -12.39 -7.60
C ARG A 128 1.54 -12.78 -7.41
N LEU A 129 1.74 -13.70 -6.50
CA LEU A 129 3.02 -14.26 -6.10
C LEU A 129 2.75 -15.73 -5.82
N LYS A 130 3.71 -16.60 -6.05
CA LYS A 130 3.62 -18.00 -5.64
C LYS A 130 4.78 -18.31 -4.71
N ILE A 131 4.45 -18.76 -3.51
CA ILE A 131 5.45 -19.14 -2.50
C ILE A 131 5.18 -20.57 -2.04
N SER A 132 6.24 -21.37 -1.88
CA SER A 132 6.11 -22.74 -1.36
C SER A 132 5.55 -22.77 0.06
N SER A 133 4.85 -23.87 0.39
CA SER A 133 4.35 -24.09 1.74
C SER A 133 5.47 -24.21 2.77
N GLY A 134 6.65 -24.71 2.35
CA GLY A 134 7.87 -24.75 3.15
C GLY A 134 8.34 -23.35 3.53
N PHE A 135 8.39 -22.44 2.55
CA PHE A 135 8.78 -21.05 2.80
C PHE A 135 7.79 -20.32 3.70
N LYS A 136 6.47 -20.50 3.53
CA LYS A 136 5.46 -19.92 4.45
C LYS A 136 5.68 -20.35 5.90
N LYS A 137 6.03 -21.63 6.12
CA LYS A 137 6.41 -22.13 7.45
C LYS A 137 7.71 -21.49 7.96
N LYS A 138 8.69 -21.28 7.07
CA LYS A 138 9.95 -20.58 7.39
C LYS A 138 9.71 -19.13 7.83
N LEU A 139 8.86 -18.38 7.11
CA LEU A 139 8.45 -17.02 7.50
C LEU A 139 7.89 -17.00 8.93
N LYS A 140 6.88 -17.84 9.19
CA LYS A 140 6.27 -17.98 10.52
C LYS A 140 7.28 -18.38 11.60
N SER A 141 8.20 -19.30 11.27
CA SER A 141 9.25 -19.73 12.20
C SER A 141 10.21 -18.60 12.54
N SER A 142 10.64 -17.82 11.54
CA SER A 142 11.56 -16.69 11.73
C SER A 142 10.96 -15.61 12.63
N MET A 143 9.69 -15.25 12.42
CA MET A 143 8.97 -14.31 13.28
C MET A 143 8.87 -14.82 14.73
N LYS A 144 8.53 -16.09 14.91
CA LYS A 144 8.46 -16.71 16.25
C LYS A 144 9.82 -16.75 16.94
N GLN A 145 10.89 -17.00 16.21
CA GLN A 145 12.25 -17.00 16.75
C GLN A 145 12.64 -15.59 17.21
N LEU A 146 12.32 -14.57 16.41
CA LEU A 146 12.54 -13.16 16.78
C LEU A 146 11.79 -12.80 18.07
N LEU A 147 10.50 -13.14 18.18
CA LEU A 147 9.70 -12.91 19.39
C LEU A 147 10.22 -13.64 20.64
N LYS A 148 10.93 -14.76 20.49
CA LYS A 148 11.49 -15.51 21.61
C LYS A 148 12.83 -14.96 22.11
N SER A 149 13.49 -14.12 21.31
CA SER A 149 14.78 -13.55 21.69
C SER A 149 14.64 -12.66 22.93
N GLU A 150 15.67 -12.67 23.79
CA GLU A 150 15.64 -11.90 25.04
C GLU A 150 15.47 -10.39 24.82
N GLU A 151 15.99 -9.89 23.70
CA GLU A 151 15.90 -8.48 23.31
C GLU A 151 14.48 -8.07 22.91
N HIS A 152 13.67 -8.99 22.37
CA HIS A 152 12.42 -8.65 21.70
C HIS A 152 11.17 -9.27 22.34
N ARG A 153 11.33 -10.16 23.32
CA ARG A 153 10.22 -10.87 24.01
C ARG A 153 9.20 -10.00 24.72
N ASN A 154 9.51 -8.73 24.94
CA ASN A 154 8.61 -7.78 25.61
C ASN A 154 8.08 -6.70 24.65
N ASN A 155 8.42 -6.74 23.36
CA ASN A 155 8.00 -5.72 22.41
C ASN A 155 6.58 -5.99 21.90
N ILE A 156 5.63 -5.22 22.40
CA ILE A 156 4.19 -5.36 22.12
C ILE A 156 3.86 -5.16 20.63
N ILE A 157 4.56 -4.22 19.97
CA ILE A 157 4.37 -3.92 18.54
C ILE A 157 4.66 -5.17 17.70
N TYR A 158 5.68 -5.96 18.07
CA TYR A 158 6.01 -7.17 17.32
C TYR A 158 4.96 -8.29 17.52
N TYR A 159 4.39 -8.42 18.71
CA TYR A 159 3.29 -9.38 18.94
C TYR A 159 2.06 -9.05 18.12
N GLN A 160 1.73 -7.77 17.99
CA GLN A 160 0.64 -7.30 17.16
C GLN A 160 0.90 -7.55 15.67
N GLU A 161 2.08 -7.20 15.15
CA GLU A 161 2.44 -7.48 13.76
C GLU A 161 2.42 -8.99 13.47
N PHE A 162 2.83 -9.82 14.42
CA PHE A 162 2.71 -11.28 14.34
C PHE A 162 1.25 -11.76 14.37
N ALA A 163 0.38 -11.16 15.18
CA ALA A 163 -1.04 -11.47 15.16
C ALA A 163 -1.68 -11.14 13.80
N LEU A 164 -1.33 -9.99 13.21
CA LEU A 164 -1.78 -9.61 11.87
C LEU A 164 -1.27 -10.57 10.78
N PHE A 165 -0.04 -11.10 10.93
CA PHE A 165 0.45 -12.16 10.06
C PHE A 165 -0.37 -13.46 10.18
N GLU A 166 -0.73 -13.89 11.40
CA GLU A 166 -1.60 -15.06 11.61
C GLU A 166 -2.99 -14.82 10.99
N TYR A 167 -3.55 -13.62 11.15
CA TYR A 167 -4.81 -13.23 10.53
C TYR A 167 -4.74 -13.34 8.99
N GLN A 168 -3.72 -12.73 8.39
CA GLN A 168 -3.49 -12.80 6.95
C GLN A 168 -3.12 -14.20 6.47
N SER A 169 -2.69 -15.11 7.34
CA SER A 169 -2.51 -16.53 7.03
C SER A 169 -3.81 -17.34 7.10
N GLY A 170 -4.92 -16.73 7.55
CA GLY A 170 -6.22 -17.37 7.73
C GLY A 170 -6.52 -17.84 9.16
N ASN A 171 -5.61 -17.63 10.11
CA ASN A 171 -5.74 -18.10 11.50
C ASN A 171 -6.36 -17.01 12.40
N VAL A 172 -7.62 -16.65 12.14
CA VAL A 172 -8.32 -15.53 12.79
C VAL A 172 -8.37 -15.68 14.32
N GLU A 173 -8.79 -16.84 14.82
CA GLU A 173 -8.88 -17.09 16.27
C GLU A 173 -7.52 -16.96 16.96
N SER A 174 -6.45 -17.42 16.31
CA SER A 174 -5.09 -17.30 16.84
C SER A 174 -4.65 -15.84 16.92
N ALA A 175 -4.96 -15.03 15.89
CA ALA A 175 -4.67 -13.60 15.89
C ALA A 175 -5.37 -12.87 17.05
N VAL A 176 -6.68 -13.08 17.20
CA VAL A 176 -7.48 -12.48 18.29
C VAL A 176 -6.95 -12.93 19.65
N LYS A 177 -6.60 -14.21 19.80
CA LYS A 177 -6.02 -14.75 21.04
C LYS A 177 -4.69 -14.11 21.39
N ILE A 178 -3.79 -13.92 20.42
CA ILE A 178 -2.49 -13.26 20.64
C ILE A 178 -2.70 -11.84 21.16
N LEU A 179 -3.57 -11.06 20.51
CA LEU A 179 -3.83 -9.66 20.88
C LEU A 179 -4.49 -9.55 22.26
N THR A 180 -5.51 -10.37 22.54
CA THR A 180 -6.21 -10.37 23.83
C THR A 180 -5.30 -10.82 24.99
N THR A 181 -4.45 -11.83 24.76
CA THR A 181 -3.45 -12.28 25.75
C THR A 181 -2.39 -11.21 26.00
N THR A 182 -1.98 -10.48 24.95
CA THR A 182 -1.03 -9.37 25.08
C THR A 182 -1.63 -8.25 25.93
N LEU A 183 -2.88 -7.85 25.65
CA LEU A 183 -3.60 -6.87 26.46
C LEU A 183 -3.76 -7.29 27.93
N SER A 184 -4.11 -8.55 28.20
CA SER A 184 -4.22 -9.03 29.59
C SER A 184 -2.90 -9.01 30.33
N THR A 185 -1.79 -9.31 29.63
CA THR A 185 -0.44 -9.32 30.23
C THR A 185 0.00 -7.91 30.63
N ILE A 186 -0.34 -6.90 29.82
CA ILE A 186 -0.08 -5.50 30.15
C ILE A 186 -0.92 -5.07 31.36
N ALA A 187 -2.20 -5.44 31.40
CA ALA A 187 -3.11 -5.08 32.48
C ALA A 187 -2.69 -5.67 33.85
N THR A 188 -2.04 -6.84 33.87
CA THR A 188 -1.54 -7.47 35.12
C THR A 188 -0.26 -6.83 35.66
N ASN A 189 0.49 -6.08 34.85
CA ASN A 189 1.69 -5.38 35.29
C ASN A 189 1.30 -4.02 35.88
N ASN A 190 1.08 -4.00 37.20
CA ASN A 190 0.48 -2.92 38.01
C ASN A 190 0.66 -1.45 37.52
N PRO A 191 -0.39 -0.61 37.61
CA PRO A 191 -0.35 0.84 37.32
C PRO A 191 0.52 1.63 38.33
N PRO A 192 1.01 2.84 37.97
CA PRO A 192 0.58 3.67 36.84
C PRO A 192 1.20 3.28 35.50
N LEU A 193 0.34 3.17 34.47
CA LEU A 193 0.79 2.95 33.09
C LEU A 193 1.57 4.15 32.59
N THR A 194 2.74 3.89 32.02
CA THR A 194 3.54 4.87 31.28
C THR A 194 2.80 5.34 30.02
N GLU A 195 3.15 6.52 29.49
CA GLU A 195 2.57 7.05 28.25
C GLU A 195 2.77 6.10 27.06
N MET A 196 3.93 5.45 26.98
CA MET A 196 4.23 4.45 25.96
C MET A 196 3.29 3.24 26.06
N GLN A 197 3.04 2.72 27.26
CA GLN A 197 2.10 1.62 27.46
C GLN A 197 0.67 2.00 27.08
N ARG A 198 0.23 3.24 27.38
CA ARG A 198 -1.09 3.72 26.95
C ARG A 198 -1.22 3.76 25.43
N CYS A 199 -0.15 4.21 24.75
CA CYS A 199 -0.07 4.22 23.29
C CYS A 199 -0.19 2.81 22.71
N GLU A 200 0.56 1.85 23.25
CA GLU A 200 0.54 0.45 22.83
C GLU A 200 -0.81 -0.22 23.08
N ILE A 201 -1.44 0.04 24.24
CA ILE A 201 -2.78 -0.45 24.57
C ILE A 201 -3.80 0.07 23.56
N CYS A 202 -3.81 1.39 23.30
CA CYS A 202 -4.73 2.00 22.35
C CYS A 202 -4.57 1.39 20.94
N PHE A 203 -3.33 1.15 20.52
CA PHE A 203 -3.03 0.55 19.22
C PHE A 203 -3.46 -0.91 19.11
N LEU A 204 -3.32 -1.70 20.19
CA LEU A 204 -3.85 -3.07 20.27
C LEU A 204 -5.39 -3.08 20.20
N PHE A 205 -6.07 -2.18 20.92
CA PHE A 205 -7.52 -2.05 20.87
C PHE A 205 -8.02 -1.63 19.48
N ARG A 206 -7.33 -0.69 18.83
CA ARG A 206 -7.60 -0.32 17.42
C ARG A 206 -7.51 -1.55 16.52
N THR A 207 -6.41 -2.30 16.63
CA THR A 207 -6.16 -3.49 15.79
C THR A 207 -7.22 -4.56 16.01
N LEU A 208 -7.58 -4.85 17.27
CA LEU A 208 -8.66 -5.79 17.58
C LEU A 208 -10.00 -5.33 17.01
N THR A 209 -10.33 -4.05 17.15
CA THR A 209 -11.55 -3.46 16.60
C THR A 209 -11.60 -3.66 15.08
N GLU A 210 -10.52 -3.32 14.38
CA GLU A 210 -10.42 -3.47 12.93
C GLU A 210 -10.51 -4.95 12.50
N LEU A 211 -9.88 -5.88 13.23
CA LEU A 211 -10.02 -7.31 12.97
C LEU A 211 -11.47 -7.80 13.13
N TYR A 212 -12.15 -7.40 14.21
CA TYR A 212 -13.56 -7.78 14.38
C TYR A 212 -14.45 -7.21 13.27
N LEU A 213 -14.16 -6.00 12.80
CA LEU A 213 -14.87 -5.37 11.70
C LEU A 213 -14.59 -6.04 10.34
N ASP A 214 -13.42 -6.63 10.15
CA ASP A 214 -13.06 -7.34 8.92
C ASP A 214 -13.64 -8.77 8.88
N THR A 215 -13.91 -9.37 10.04
CA THR A 215 -14.57 -10.69 10.09
C THR A 215 -16.02 -10.61 9.66
N ALA A 216 -16.43 -11.43 8.69
CA ALA A 216 -17.80 -11.54 8.18
C ALA A 216 -18.84 -12.11 9.19
N SER A 217 -18.48 -12.22 10.47
CA SER A 217 -19.36 -12.72 11.52
C SER A 217 -20.41 -11.67 11.91
N GLY A 218 -21.66 -12.08 12.13
CA GLY A 218 -22.75 -11.19 12.56
C GLY A 218 -22.44 -10.46 13.88
N ASP A 219 -21.59 -11.04 14.73
CA ASP A 219 -21.14 -10.46 15.99
C ASP A 219 -19.94 -9.50 15.87
N GLY A 220 -19.34 -9.35 14.68
CA GLY A 220 -18.14 -8.53 14.46
C GLY A 220 -18.30 -7.08 14.92
N LYS A 221 -19.38 -6.40 14.48
CA LYS A 221 -19.69 -5.02 14.88
C LYS A 221 -19.91 -4.88 16.40
N LYS A 222 -20.55 -5.88 17.02
CA LYS A 222 -20.82 -5.91 18.47
C LYS A 222 -19.52 -6.08 19.27
N ASN A 223 -18.63 -6.97 18.82
CA ASN A 223 -17.34 -7.21 19.46
C ASN A 223 -16.39 -6.02 19.30
N ALA A 224 -16.39 -5.38 18.13
CA ALA A 224 -15.70 -4.12 17.89
C ALA A 224 -16.19 -3.02 18.86
N LEU A 225 -17.51 -2.86 19.02
CA LEU A 225 -18.07 -1.88 19.93
C LEU A 225 -17.71 -2.16 21.40
N LYS A 226 -17.71 -3.43 21.82
CA LYS A 226 -17.23 -3.83 23.16
C LYS A 226 -15.76 -3.46 23.38
N CYS A 227 -14.90 -3.67 22.39
CA CYS A 227 -13.49 -3.28 22.49
C CYS A 227 -13.33 -1.77 22.71
N LEU A 228 -14.07 -0.96 21.97
CA LEU A 228 -14.02 0.50 22.06
C LEU A 228 -14.55 1.03 23.40
N VAL A 229 -15.66 0.45 23.89
CA VAL A 229 -16.20 0.78 25.22
C VAL A 229 -15.23 0.36 26.33
N ALA A 230 -14.58 -0.81 26.19
CA ALA A 230 -13.58 -1.27 27.14
C ALA A 230 -12.36 -0.33 27.19
N LEU A 231 -11.86 0.10 26.02
CA LEU A 231 -10.78 1.09 25.92
C LEU A 231 -11.13 2.40 26.64
N ALA A 232 -12.28 3.00 26.31
CA ALA A 232 -12.67 4.29 26.89
C ALA A 232 -13.02 4.22 28.39
N SER A 233 -13.36 3.03 28.89
CA SER A 233 -13.69 2.80 30.30
C SER A 233 -12.52 2.25 31.12
N ASP A 234 -11.33 2.13 30.54
CA ASP A 234 -10.15 1.48 31.14
C ASP A 234 -10.47 0.07 31.70
N LYS A 235 -11.36 -0.67 31.04
CA LYS A 235 -11.76 -2.03 31.41
C LYS A 235 -10.91 -3.07 30.67
N PRO A 236 -10.68 -4.25 31.27
CA PRO A 236 -9.98 -5.33 30.57
C PRO A 236 -10.78 -5.78 29.34
N VAL A 237 -10.06 -6.18 28.28
CA VAL A 237 -10.66 -6.54 26.98
C VAL A 237 -11.68 -7.68 27.06
N ASN A 238 -11.48 -8.63 27.99
CA ASN A 238 -12.37 -9.77 28.21
C ASN A 238 -13.47 -9.49 29.23
N SER A 239 -13.76 -8.22 29.56
CA SER A 239 -14.83 -7.89 30.49
C SER A 239 -16.18 -8.27 29.89
N HIS A 240 -16.95 -9.06 30.64
CA HIS A 240 -18.33 -9.38 30.31
C HIS A 240 -19.22 -8.22 30.76
N PHE A 241 -19.64 -7.39 29.82
CA PHE A 241 -20.66 -6.38 30.05
C PHE A 241 -21.64 -6.33 28.87
N GLU A 242 -22.85 -5.89 29.17
CA GLU A 242 -23.88 -5.63 28.17
C GLU A 242 -23.75 -4.20 27.63
N LEU A 243 -24.02 -4.04 26.35
CA LEU A 243 -24.00 -2.75 25.68
C LEU A 243 -25.36 -2.08 25.93
N THR A 244 -25.45 -1.29 26.99
CA THR A 244 -26.62 -0.44 27.29
C THR A 244 -26.47 0.93 26.67
N GLN A 245 -27.58 1.62 26.38
CA GLN A 245 -27.56 2.97 25.81
C GLN A 245 -26.82 3.96 26.71
N ASP A 246 -27.05 3.89 28.04
CA ASP A 246 -26.38 4.73 29.02
C ASP A 246 -24.84 4.58 28.99
N LEU A 247 -24.36 3.34 28.83
CA LEU A 247 -22.93 3.05 28.73
C LEU A 247 -22.33 3.61 27.44
N LEU A 248 -23.08 3.56 26.32
CA LEU A 248 -22.66 4.17 25.06
C LEU A 248 -22.58 5.69 25.16
N ASP A 249 -23.54 6.33 25.83
CA ASP A 249 -23.55 7.78 26.02
C ASP A 249 -22.42 8.24 26.95
N GLU A 250 -22.15 7.50 28.04
CA GLU A 250 -20.98 7.73 28.91
C GLU A 250 -19.67 7.59 28.12
N THR A 251 -19.56 6.53 27.31
CA THR A 251 -18.39 6.26 26.47
C THR A 251 -18.16 7.39 25.45
N LYS A 252 -19.23 7.88 24.82
CA LYS A 252 -19.19 9.01 23.88
C LYS A 252 -18.67 10.27 24.54
N LEU A 253 -19.13 10.56 25.76
CA LEU A 253 -18.66 11.72 26.54
C LEU A 253 -17.18 11.59 26.91
N LYS A 254 -16.73 10.40 27.32
CA LYS A 254 -15.31 10.14 27.62
C LYS A 254 -14.43 10.33 26.40
N PHE A 255 -14.79 9.73 25.26
CA PHE A 255 -14.07 9.92 24.01
C PHE A 255 -13.96 11.39 23.63
N LYS A 256 -15.07 12.14 23.72
CA LYS A 256 -15.08 13.58 23.44
C LYS A 256 -14.16 14.36 24.38
N HIS A 257 -14.28 14.15 25.69
CA HIS A 257 -13.47 14.86 26.69
C HIS A 257 -11.97 14.60 26.52
N VAL A 258 -11.57 13.33 26.41
CA VAL A 258 -10.16 12.96 26.24
C VAL A 258 -9.60 13.46 24.92
N THR A 259 -10.38 13.42 23.83
CA THR A 259 -9.94 13.96 22.53
C THR A 259 -9.66 15.46 22.62
N LEU A 260 -10.57 16.24 23.23
CA LEU A 260 -10.36 17.68 23.42
C LEU A 260 -9.14 17.98 24.29
N GLN A 261 -8.93 17.18 25.35
CA GLN A 261 -7.76 17.31 26.21
C GLN A 261 -6.45 17.03 25.45
N MET A 262 -6.42 16.01 24.60
CA MET A 262 -5.24 15.67 23.80
C MET A 262 -4.91 16.74 22.75
N LEU A 263 -5.93 17.33 22.12
CA LEU A 263 -5.75 18.41 21.13
C LEU A 263 -5.36 19.75 21.76
N GLY A 264 -5.70 19.97 23.04
CA GLY A 264 -5.32 21.17 23.77
C GLY A 264 -3.86 21.19 24.24
N ASN A 265 -3.15 20.07 24.15
CA ASN A 265 -1.74 19.96 24.53
C ASN A 265 -0.83 20.32 23.34
N GLU A 266 0.41 20.76 23.63
CA GLU A 266 1.42 20.98 22.60
C GLU A 266 1.70 19.68 21.83
N MET A 267 1.57 19.75 20.50
CA MET A 267 1.82 18.61 19.62
C MET A 267 3.33 18.35 19.51
N PRO A 268 3.80 17.11 19.71
CA PRO A 268 5.22 16.80 19.56
C PRO A 268 5.65 16.94 18.09
N THR A 269 6.90 17.34 17.87
CA THR A 269 7.50 17.30 16.53
C THR A 269 7.63 15.85 16.06
N LEU A 270 7.00 15.52 14.94
CA LEU A 270 6.96 14.15 14.44
C LEU A 270 8.02 13.90 13.39
N MET A 271 8.78 12.83 13.56
CA MET A 271 9.79 12.40 12.61
C MET A 271 9.22 11.38 11.62
N SER A 272 9.85 11.21 10.47
CA SER A 272 9.43 10.21 9.46
C SER A 272 9.50 8.77 9.98
N VAL A 273 10.36 8.49 10.96
CA VAL A 273 10.46 7.17 11.60
C VAL A 273 9.26 6.86 12.50
N ASP A 274 8.66 7.87 13.13
CA ASP A 274 7.54 7.67 14.06
C ASP A 274 6.29 7.13 13.36
N HIS A 275 6.20 7.33 12.06
CA HIS A 275 5.17 6.77 11.19
C HIS A 275 5.02 5.25 11.25
N PHE A 276 6.11 4.54 11.51
CA PHE A 276 6.11 3.08 11.61
C PHE A 276 5.59 2.60 12.97
N LEU A 277 5.53 3.51 13.94
CA LEU A 277 5.28 3.23 15.34
C LEU A 277 3.86 3.68 15.74
N PRO A 278 3.33 3.15 16.85
CA PRO A 278 2.05 3.58 17.39
C PRO A 278 2.07 5.07 17.76
N ASN A 279 0.93 5.75 17.63
CA ASN A 279 0.78 7.14 18.03
C ASN A 279 -0.55 7.34 18.74
N LEU A 280 -0.48 7.60 20.05
CA LEU A 280 -1.64 7.62 20.93
C LEU A 280 -2.78 8.50 20.41
N ILE A 281 -2.46 9.72 19.97
CA ILE A 281 -3.47 10.68 19.51
C ILE A 281 -4.15 10.17 18.23
N THR A 282 -3.38 9.69 17.27
CA THR A 282 -3.91 9.17 16.00
C THR A 282 -4.74 7.91 16.23
N ASP A 283 -4.22 6.96 17.01
CA ASP A 283 -4.91 5.71 17.32
C ASP A 283 -6.19 5.95 18.14
N TRP A 284 -6.17 6.91 19.07
CA TRP A 284 -7.34 7.31 19.84
C TRP A 284 -8.43 7.94 18.97
N ILE A 285 -8.06 8.85 18.06
CA ILE A 285 -9.00 9.46 17.12
C ILE A 285 -9.63 8.40 16.22
N ILE A 286 -8.86 7.41 15.77
CA ILE A 286 -9.38 6.31 14.93
C ILE A 286 -10.33 5.41 15.72
N CYS A 287 -10.00 5.06 16.96
CA CYS A 287 -10.91 4.34 17.86
C CYS A 287 -12.21 5.13 18.10
N ASN A 288 -12.12 6.43 18.37
CA ASN A 288 -13.28 7.30 18.54
C ASN A 288 -14.11 7.38 17.23
N GLY A 289 -13.45 7.51 16.08
CA GLY A 289 -14.12 7.51 14.78
C GLY A 289 -14.85 6.20 14.48
N TRP A 290 -14.25 5.06 14.78
CA TRP A 290 -14.92 3.76 14.68
C TRP A 290 -16.12 3.68 15.63
N PHE A 291 -15.98 4.17 16.85
CA PHE A 291 -17.07 4.22 17.83
C PHE A 291 -18.25 5.03 17.28
N LEU A 292 -17.99 6.27 16.82
CA LEU A 292 -19.00 7.15 16.24
C LEU A 292 -19.64 6.55 14.98
N TYR A 293 -18.85 5.89 14.12
CA TYR A 293 -19.38 5.19 12.96
C TYR A 293 -20.37 4.10 13.36
N LEU A 294 -20.01 3.27 14.35
CA LEU A 294 -20.83 2.15 14.79
C LEU A 294 -22.09 2.58 15.57
N THR A 295 -22.06 3.71 16.29
CA THR A 295 -23.20 4.18 17.09
C THR A 295 -24.07 5.21 16.38
N SER A 296 -23.49 6.04 15.51
CA SER A 296 -24.13 7.25 14.96
C SER A 296 -23.97 7.37 13.44
N GLY A 297 -23.31 6.42 12.78
CA GLY A 297 -23.19 6.33 11.32
C GLY A 297 -22.07 7.18 10.71
N ALA A 298 -21.90 7.03 9.39
CA ALA A 298 -20.80 7.64 8.64
C ALA A 298 -20.80 9.17 8.64
N ILE A 299 -21.97 9.82 8.66
CA ILE A 299 -22.06 11.29 8.67
C ILE A 299 -21.48 11.85 9.98
N SER A 300 -21.89 11.32 11.13
CA SER A 300 -21.40 11.78 12.44
C SER A 300 -19.90 11.53 12.62
N CYS A 301 -19.38 10.43 12.07
CA CYS A 301 -17.94 10.16 12.05
C CYS A 301 -17.22 11.14 11.12
N GLY A 302 -17.77 11.40 9.93
CA GLY A 302 -17.21 12.36 8.99
C GLY A 302 -17.14 13.79 9.52
N THR A 303 -18.20 14.29 10.17
CA THR A 303 -18.18 15.62 10.79
C THR A 303 -17.10 15.72 11.88
N PHE A 304 -16.97 14.67 12.69
CA PHE A 304 -15.90 14.61 13.70
C PHE A 304 -14.50 14.65 13.05
N LEU A 305 -14.28 13.89 11.98
CA LEU A 305 -12.98 13.86 11.30
C LEU A 305 -12.65 15.19 10.61
N GLU A 306 -13.63 15.87 10.01
CA GLU A 306 -13.43 17.21 9.44
C GLU A 306 -13.02 18.23 10.49
N ASP A 307 -13.67 18.24 11.66
CA ASP A 307 -13.32 19.12 12.78
C ASP A 307 -11.87 18.87 13.21
N ILE A 308 -11.47 17.61 13.36
CA ILE A 308 -10.09 17.22 13.72
C ILE A 308 -9.08 17.64 12.64
N LEU A 309 -9.37 17.36 11.36
CA LEU A 309 -8.48 17.69 10.24
C LEU A 309 -8.26 19.20 10.09
N SER A 310 -9.27 20.00 10.45
CA SER A 310 -9.17 21.47 10.50
C SER A 310 -8.33 21.99 11.68
N THR A 311 -8.26 21.22 12.77
CA THR A 311 -7.58 21.60 14.01
C THR A 311 -6.08 21.26 13.99
N ILE A 312 -5.71 20.10 13.43
CA ILE A 312 -4.29 19.71 13.34
C ILE A 312 -3.57 20.65 12.36
N GLU A 313 -2.32 21.06 12.64
CA GLU A 313 -1.53 21.95 11.78
C GLU A 313 -1.00 21.26 10.49
N ALA A 314 -0.30 22.01 9.63
CA ALA A 314 0.06 21.59 8.25
C ALA A 314 0.80 20.23 8.12
N ALA A 315 0.52 19.54 7.00
CA ALA A 315 1.12 18.30 6.44
C ALA A 315 2.03 17.45 7.35
N THR A 316 1.46 16.89 8.42
CA THR A 316 2.07 15.76 9.14
C THR A 316 1.60 14.43 8.57
N TRP A 317 2.38 13.36 8.75
CA TRP A 317 1.92 12.02 8.43
C TRP A 317 0.68 11.61 9.23
N GLN A 318 0.37 12.25 10.36
CA GLN A 318 -0.87 12.01 11.12
C GLN A 318 -2.10 12.44 10.31
N LYS A 319 -2.07 13.63 9.70
CA LYS A 319 -3.16 14.08 8.83
C LYS A 319 -3.40 13.09 7.70
N GLU A 320 -2.32 12.60 7.10
CA GLU A 320 -2.40 11.58 6.06
C GLU A 320 -3.09 10.31 6.56
N ILE A 321 -2.70 9.79 7.73
CA ILE A 321 -3.36 8.62 8.36
C ILE A 321 -4.85 8.88 8.60
N LEU A 322 -5.21 10.06 9.10
CA LEU A 322 -6.61 10.41 9.36
C LEU A 322 -7.42 10.52 8.08
N PHE A 323 -6.83 11.00 6.98
CA PHE A 323 -7.46 10.95 5.66
C PHE A 323 -7.63 9.52 5.16
N GLU A 324 -6.63 8.65 5.31
CA GLU A 324 -6.77 7.23 4.97
C GLU A 324 -7.95 6.60 5.73
N PHE A 325 -8.03 6.85 7.04
CA PHE A 325 -9.12 6.36 7.88
C PHE A 325 -10.47 6.95 7.47
N TYR A 326 -10.55 8.25 7.20
CA TYR A 326 -11.79 8.90 6.78
C TYR A 326 -12.33 8.30 5.48
N VAL A 327 -11.46 8.15 4.49
CA VAL A 327 -11.77 7.49 3.22
C VAL A 327 -12.19 6.04 3.45
N ALA A 328 -11.51 5.30 4.33
CA ALA A 328 -11.85 3.92 4.63
C ALA A 328 -13.26 3.77 5.22
N VAL A 329 -13.65 4.64 6.16
CA VAL A 329 -14.99 4.64 6.77
C VAL A 329 -16.07 4.94 5.72
N LEU A 330 -15.85 5.97 4.89
CA LEU A 330 -16.79 6.34 3.83
C LEU A 330 -16.92 5.23 2.79
N PHE A 331 -15.79 4.67 2.33
CA PHE A 331 -15.77 3.57 1.38
C PHE A 331 -16.51 2.34 1.93
N ARG A 332 -16.22 1.96 3.19
CA ARG A 332 -16.93 0.87 3.87
C ARG A 332 -18.43 1.11 3.91
N ASN A 333 -18.87 2.32 4.28
CA ASN A 333 -20.29 2.65 4.33
C ASN A 333 -20.95 2.58 2.95
N CYS A 334 -20.27 3.02 1.90
CA CYS A 334 -20.75 2.91 0.52
C CYS A 334 -20.91 1.44 0.09
N MET A 335 -20.01 0.55 0.53
CA MET A 335 -20.09 -0.89 0.24
C MET A 335 -21.17 -1.61 1.04
N GLU A 336 -21.33 -1.28 2.32
CA GLU A 336 -22.36 -1.87 3.19
C GLU A 336 -23.78 -1.36 2.82
N ASN A 337 -23.90 -0.11 2.35
CA ASN A 337 -25.18 0.54 2.03
C ASN A 337 -25.18 1.16 0.61
N PRO A 338 -25.16 0.35 -0.46
CA PRO A 338 -25.21 0.86 -1.82
C PRO A 338 -26.55 1.59 -2.05
N GLY A 339 -26.48 2.88 -2.40
CA GLY A 339 -27.66 3.73 -2.63
C GLY A 339 -27.93 4.81 -1.57
N ALA A 340 -27.17 4.85 -0.47
CA ALA A 340 -27.28 5.90 0.56
C ALA A 340 -26.83 7.30 0.11
N GLY A 341 -26.42 7.49 -1.15
CA GLY A 341 -25.97 8.78 -1.70
C GLY A 341 -24.60 9.26 -1.19
N MET A 342 -23.84 8.41 -0.48
CA MET A 342 -22.60 8.79 0.19
C MET A 342 -21.36 8.77 -0.71
N PHE A 343 -21.46 8.30 -1.96
CA PHE A 343 -20.34 8.27 -2.91
C PHE A 343 -19.80 9.66 -3.22
N LYS A 344 -20.65 10.70 -3.27
CA LYS A 344 -20.17 12.07 -3.48
C LYS A 344 -19.28 12.55 -2.33
N LEU A 345 -19.63 12.19 -1.09
CA LEU A 345 -18.83 12.53 0.08
C LEU A 345 -17.50 11.78 0.08
N LEU A 346 -17.52 10.50 -0.33
CA LEU A 346 -16.31 9.70 -0.55
C LEU A 346 -15.42 10.33 -1.62
N ASP A 347 -15.98 10.64 -2.81
CA ASP A 347 -15.30 11.33 -3.91
C ASP A 347 -14.60 12.60 -3.42
N ASP A 348 -15.34 13.49 -2.74
CA ASP A 348 -14.83 14.79 -2.31
C ASP A 348 -13.69 14.62 -1.26
N ALA A 349 -13.86 13.71 -0.30
CA ALA A 349 -12.84 13.42 0.70
C ALA A 349 -11.58 12.78 0.08
N LEU A 350 -11.77 11.80 -0.82
CA LEU A 350 -10.68 11.09 -1.49
C LEU A 350 -9.89 12.00 -2.44
N HIS A 351 -10.57 12.83 -3.24
CA HIS A 351 -9.91 13.78 -4.13
C HIS A 351 -9.09 14.79 -3.34
N ARG A 352 -9.66 15.38 -2.28
CA ARG A 352 -8.91 16.30 -1.41
C ARG A 352 -7.70 15.60 -0.77
N ALA A 353 -7.86 14.36 -0.32
CA ALA A 353 -6.75 13.59 0.25
C ALA A 353 -5.64 13.34 -0.78
N ILE A 354 -5.97 12.99 -2.03
CA ILE A 354 -5.00 12.76 -3.12
C ILE A 354 -4.32 14.06 -3.55
N GLU A 355 -5.04 15.20 -3.57
CA GLU A 355 -4.45 16.50 -3.88
C GLU A 355 -3.36 16.89 -2.86
N VAL A 356 -3.56 16.53 -1.57
CA VAL A 356 -2.60 16.81 -0.50
C VAL A 356 -1.53 15.72 -0.37
N PHE A 357 -1.88 14.46 -0.58
CA PHE A 357 -1.02 13.28 -0.39
C PHE A 357 -0.99 12.38 -1.64
N PRO A 358 -0.46 12.87 -2.77
CA PRO A 358 -0.58 12.21 -4.07
C PRO A 358 0.06 10.82 -4.12
N ASN A 359 1.19 10.60 -3.45
CA ASN A 359 1.89 9.32 -3.49
C ASN A 359 1.36 8.27 -2.49
N ASN A 360 0.24 8.54 -1.81
CA ASN A 360 -0.34 7.57 -0.90
C ASN A 360 -0.95 6.39 -1.67
N LEU A 361 -0.30 5.24 -1.63
CA LEU A 361 -0.72 4.06 -2.39
C LEU A 361 -2.04 3.46 -1.90
N PHE A 362 -2.40 3.65 -0.62
CA PHE A 362 -3.70 3.24 -0.10
C PHE A 362 -4.82 4.08 -0.71
N LEU A 363 -4.71 5.42 -0.69
CA LEU A 363 -5.72 6.30 -1.29
C LEU A 363 -5.89 6.03 -2.79
N LEU A 364 -4.78 5.84 -3.51
CA LEU A 364 -4.80 5.47 -4.93
C LEU A 364 -5.46 4.10 -5.17
N SER A 365 -5.31 3.15 -4.26
CA SER A 365 -5.97 1.83 -4.35
C SER A 365 -7.48 1.90 -4.12
N VAL A 366 -7.92 2.76 -3.19
CA VAL A 366 -9.35 3.04 -2.98
C VAL A 366 -9.93 3.69 -4.24
N LEU A 367 -9.25 4.68 -4.83
CA LEU A 367 -9.67 5.32 -6.07
C LEU A 367 -9.82 4.32 -7.21
N ALA A 368 -8.84 3.42 -7.39
CA ALA A 368 -8.89 2.39 -8.41
C ALA A 368 -10.10 1.45 -8.21
N LYS A 369 -10.35 1.01 -6.97
CA LYS A 369 -11.48 0.13 -6.64
C LYS A 369 -12.83 0.83 -6.81
N GLU A 370 -12.95 2.08 -6.38
CA GLU A 370 -14.18 2.88 -6.51
C GLU A 370 -14.61 3.03 -7.97
N LEU A 371 -13.67 3.32 -8.87
CA LEU A 371 -13.99 3.44 -10.31
C LEU A 371 -14.46 2.11 -10.91
N THR A 372 -13.87 0.99 -10.52
CA THR A 372 -14.31 -0.35 -10.96
C THR A 372 -15.73 -0.69 -10.51
N ILE A 373 -16.14 -0.22 -9.32
CA ILE A 373 -17.50 -0.45 -8.82
C ILE A 373 -18.49 0.46 -9.55
N ASN A 374 -18.10 1.70 -9.79
CA ASN A 374 -18.97 2.74 -10.33
C ASN A 374 -19.04 2.80 -11.86
N CYS A 375 -18.68 1.71 -12.58
CA CYS A 375 -18.54 1.60 -14.05
C CYS A 375 -19.72 2.08 -14.93
N SER A 376 -20.81 2.61 -14.37
CA SER A 376 -21.91 3.26 -15.08
C SER A 376 -22.55 4.47 -14.35
N MET A 377 -22.12 4.79 -13.12
CA MET A 377 -22.65 5.89 -12.29
C MET A 377 -21.56 6.82 -11.72
N GLY A 378 -20.28 6.51 -11.98
CA GLY A 378 -19.12 7.20 -11.43
C GLY A 378 -18.72 8.48 -12.14
N GLN A 379 -17.76 9.19 -11.55
CA GLN A 379 -17.18 10.42 -12.09
C GLN A 379 -16.63 10.20 -13.51
N PRO A 380 -16.74 11.22 -14.39
CA PRO A 380 -16.24 11.09 -15.74
C PRO A 380 -14.71 10.99 -15.75
N TRP A 381 -14.16 10.07 -16.56
CA TRP A 381 -12.72 9.78 -16.67
C TRP A 381 -11.82 11.02 -16.75
N TRP A 382 -12.27 12.10 -17.42
CA TRP A 382 -11.49 13.33 -17.55
C TRP A 382 -11.19 14.01 -16.20
N LYS A 383 -12.07 13.87 -15.19
CA LYS A 383 -11.87 14.44 -13.85
C LYS A 383 -10.76 13.69 -13.11
N ILE A 384 -10.80 12.36 -13.13
CA ILE A 384 -9.75 11.49 -12.57
C ILE A 384 -8.41 11.76 -13.25
N ASN A 385 -8.44 11.83 -14.57
CA ASN A 385 -7.29 12.13 -15.37
C ASN A 385 -6.67 13.49 -14.98
N ARG A 386 -7.49 14.54 -14.85
CA ARG A 386 -7.04 15.86 -14.42
C ARG A 386 -6.45 15.84 -13.01
N LEU A 387 -7.10 15.15 -12.07
CA LEU A 387 -6.64 15.01 -10.70
C LEU A 387 -5.23 14.42 -10.65
N LEU A 388 -5.03 13.22 -11.20
CA LEU A 388 -3.77 12.49 -11.06
C LEU A 388 -2.64 13.16 -11.84
N MET A 389 -2.92 13.73 -13.02
CA MET A 389 -1.91 14.44 -13.83
C MET A 389 -1.46 15.76 -13.19
N LYS A 390 -2.37 16.49 -12.50
CA LYS A 390 -2.06 17.78 -11.87
C LYS A 390 -1.15 17.64 -10.64
N THR A 391 -1.06 16.44 -10.06
CA THR A 391 -0.22 16.19 -8.87
C THR A 391 1.26 16.47 -9.10
N GLY A 392 1.75 16.33 -10.34
CA GLY A 392 3.17 16.48 -10.65
C GLY A 392 4.05 15.33 -10.17
N HIS A 393 3.47 14.21 -9.71
CA HIS A 393 4.20 13.04 -9.24
C HIS A 393 4.04 11.83 -10.17
N ALA A 394 5.07 10.99 -10.20
CA ALA A 394 5.13 9.84 -11.10
C ALA A 394 4.21 8.68 -10.67
N ILE A 395 4.04 8.44 -9.37
CA ILE A 395 3.19 7.35 -8.85
C ILE A 395 1.71 7.52 -9.24
N PRO A 396 1.05 8.67 -8.98
CA PRO A 396 -0.33 8.92 -9.43
C PRO A 396 -0.51 8.71 -10.93
N THR A 397 0.47 9.15 -11.72
CA THR A 397 0.45 9.04 -13.17
C THR A 397 0.60 7.59 -13.64
N LEU A 398 1.46 6.79 -12.99
CA LEU A 398 1.55 5.35 -13.24
C LEU A 398 0.24 4.65 -12.90
N VAL A 399 -0.35 4.98 -11.75
CA VAL A 399 -1.64 4.41 -11.34
C VAL A 399 -2.74 4.78 -12.33
N LEU A 400 -2.76 6.01 -12.88
CA LEU A 400 -3.67 6.40 -13.95
C LEU A 400 -3.55 5.51 -15.20
N ILE A 401 -2.31 5.20 -15.63
CA ILE A 401 -2.06 4.29 -16.76
C ILE A 401 -2.60 2.89 -16.46
N ILE A 402 -2.35 2.38 -15.25
CA ILE A 402 -2.79 1.04 -14.83
C ILE A 402 -4.32 0.97 -14.76
N MET A 403 -4.97 2.00 -14.19
CA MET A 403 -6.44 2.10 -14.14
C MET A 403 -7.04 2.16 -15.54
N ALA A 404 -6.45 2.94 -16.46
CA ALA A 404 -6.89 3.01 -17.85
C ALA A 404 -6.81 1.65 -18.54
N ASN A 405 -5.74 0.90 -18.26
CA ASN A 405 -5.50 -0.41 -18.86
C ASN A 405 -6.47 -1.45 -18.30
N GLN A 406 -6.66 -1.44 -16.98
CA GLN A 406 -7.64 -2.28 -16.30
C GLN A 406 -9.06 -2.05 -16.85
N HIS A 407 -9.47 -0.79 -17.01
CA HIS A 407 -10.79 -0.45 -17.56
C HIS A 407 -10.98 -1.02 -18.96
N SER A 408 -9.92 -1.07 -19.76
CA SER A 408 -9.94 -1.67 -21.11
C SER A 408 -10.10 -3.19 -21.05
N TYR A 409 -9.48 -3.88 -20.08
CA TYR A 409 -9.71 -5.31 -19.83
C TYR A 409 -11.14 -5.59 -19.38
N GLU A 410 -11.68 -4.80 -18.47
CA GLU A 410 -13.03 -5.00 -17.96
C GLU A 410 -14.10 -4.81 -19.03
N ILE A 411 -13.95 -3.82 -19.92
CA ILE A 411 -14.85 -3.68 -21.08
C ILE A 411 -14.77 -4.94 -21.94
N ARG A 412 -13.55 -5.40 -22.25
CA ARG A 412 -13.34 -6.58 -23.10
C ARG A 412 -13.98 -7.85 -22.51
N GLU A 413 -13.86 -8.06 -21.20
CA GLU A 413 -14.39 -9.26 -20.54
C GLU A 413 -15.92 -9.19 -20.30
N LYS A 414 -16.47 -8.00 -20.05
CA LYS A 414 -17.86 -7.85 -19.57
C LYS A 414 -18.85 -7.35 -20.64
N TRP A 415 -18.39 -6.65 -21.67
CA TRP A 415 -19.29 -5.96 -22.60
C TRP A 415 -19.55 -6.83 -23.83
N VAL A 416 -20.80 -7.28 -23.94
CA VAL A 416 -21.36 -7.88 -25.14
C VAL A 416 -22.19 -6.82 -25.84
N ASP A 417 -21.97 -6.63 -27.14
CA ASP A 417 -22.77 -5.73 -27.96
C ASP A 417 -24.24 -6.17 -27.89
N THR A 418 -25.10 -5.28 -27.40
CA THR A 418 -26.52 -5.56 -27.19
C THR A 418 -27.31 -5.71 -28.50
N ILE A 419 -26.77 -5.21 -29.62
CA ILE A 419 -27.39 -5.30 -30.94
C ILE A 419 -26.88 -6.53 -31.68
N THR A 420 -25.57 -6.78 -31.66
CA THR A 420 -24.98 -7.89 -32.43
C THR A 420 -24.80 -9.18 -31.65
N GLY A 421 -24.94 -9.15 -30.31
CA GLY A 421 -24.74 -10.29 -29.42
C GLY A 421 -23.31 -10.81 -29.40
N ARG A 422 -22.35 -10.08 -30.01
CA ARG A 422 -20.94 -10.44 -30.06
C ARG A 422 -20.20 -9.77 -28.91
N GLU A 423 -19.23 -10.48 -28.34
CA GLU A 423 -18.25 -9.88 -27.44
C GLU A 423 -17.58 -8.71 -28.17
N MET A 424 -17.48 -7.55 -27.52
CA MET A 424 -16.78 -6.41 -28.11
C MET A 424 -15.31 -6.77 -28.31
N THR A 425 -14.86 -6.86 -29.57
CA THR A 425 -13.42 -6.83 -29.87
C THR A 425 -12.86 -5.44 -29.56
N GLU A 426 -11.53 -5.33 -29.48
CA GLU A 426 -10.83 -4.09 -29.08
C GLU A 426 -11.45 -2.83 -29.69
N ASP A 427 -12.00 -1.95 -28.85
CA ASP A 427 -12.56 -0.67 -29.29
C ASP A 427 -11.40 0.27 -29.70
N PRO A 428 -11.29 0.65 -30.99
CA PRO A 428 -10.24 1.55 -31.47
C PRO A 428 -10.20 2.87 -30.68
N SER A 429 -11.34 3.33 -30.16
CA SER A 429 -11.43 4.56 -29.37
C SER A 429 -10.63 4.46 -28.07
N GLN A 430 -10.65 3.29 -27.40
CA GLN A 430 -9.90 3.06 -26.17
C GLN A 430 -8.42 2.93 -26.44
N VAL A 431 -8.06 2.29 -27.55
CA VAL A 431 -6.66 2.19 -27.98
C VAL A 431 -6.08 3.58 -28.24
N HIS A 432 -6.81 4.45 -28.95
CA HIS A 432 -6.39 5.84 -29.17
C HIS A 432 -6.33 6.66 -27.88
N ARG A 433 -7.28 6.48 -26.95
CA ARG A 433 -7.25 7.13 -25.63
C ARG A 433 -6.01 6.72 -24.83
N MET A 434 -5.68 5.43 -24.83
CA MET A 434 -4.50 4.92 -24.14
C MET A 434 -3.21 5.47 -24.75
N ILE A 435 -3.07 5.49 -26.08
CA ILE A 435 -1.90 6.11 -26.73
C ILE A 435 -1.81 7.59 -26.41
N SER A 436 -2.92 8.32 -26.46
CA SER A 436 -2.96 9.75 -26.12
C SER A 436 -2.50 9.98 -24.68
N LEU A 437 -2.94 9.12 -23.76
CA LEU A 437 -2.46 9.13 -22.38
C LEU A 437 -0.95 8.88 -22.31
N PHE A 438 -0.44 7.81 -22.95
CA PHE A 438 0.99 7.51 -22.98
C PHE A 438 1.82 8.65 -23.54
N ARG A 439 1.46 9.20 -24.70
CA ARG A 439 2.16 10.35 -25.32
C ARG A 439 2.20 11.56 -24.41
N ARG A 440 1.14 11.79 -23.65
CA ARG A 440 1.08 12.92 -22.71
C ARG A 440 1.91 12.67 -21.46
N VAL A 441 1.89 11.47 -20.88
CA VAL A 441 2.72 11.15 -19.69
C VAL A 441 4.21 11.04 -20.02
N THR A 442 4.58 10.76 -21.27
CA THR A 442 5.96 10.77 -21.74
C THR A 442 6.40 12.09 -22.36
N SER A 443 5.55 13.13 -22.33
CA SER A 443 5.88 14.44 -22.88
C SER A 443 7.02 15.13 -22.11
N SER A 444 7.68 16.09 -22.75
CA SER A 444 8.79 16.84 -22.16
C SER A 444 8.41 17.63 -20.90
N GLU A 445 7.13 17.98 -20.74
CA GLU A 445 6.61 18.75 -19.60
C GLU A 445 6.36 17.88 -18.35
N MET A 446 6.23 16.57 -18.52
CA MET A 446 5.86 15.66 -17.43
C MET A 446 7.09 15.09 -16.72
N CYS A 447 7.01 14.95 -15.40
CA CYS A 447 8.06 14.31 -14.60
C CYS A 447 8.23 12.81 -14.94
N THR A 448 7.15 12.16 -15.38
CA THR A 448 7.12 10.74 -15.78
C THR A 448 7.91 10.42 -17.03
N ARG A 449 8.37 11.41 -17.81
CA ARG A 449 9.26 11.14 -18.95
C ARG A 449 10.56 10.45 -18.54
N ARG A 450 11.01 10.62 -17.29
CA ARG A 450 12.18 9.93 -16.72
C ARG A 450 11.81 8.70 -15.88
N CYS A 451 10.56 8.27 -15.93
CA CYS A 451 10.07 7.08 -15.25
C CYS A 451 10.27 5.86 -16.15
N GLY A 452 11.17 4.97 -15.74
CA GLY A 452 11.46 3.74 -16.45
C GLY A 452 10.21 2.87 -16.66
N LEU A 453 9.44 2.68 -15.59
CA LEU A 453 8.25 1.83 -15.65
C LEU A 453 7.17 2.39 -16.59
N ALA A 454 7.03 3.71 -16.70
CA ALA A 454 6.08 4.33 -17.63
C ALA A 454 6.40 4.00 -19.10
N TRP A 455 7.68 4.06 -19.47
CA TRP A 455 8.14 3.66 -20.81
C TRP A 455 7.97 2.18 -21.06
N ARG A 456 8.27 1.34 -20.07
CA ARG A 456 8.11 -0.13 -20.20
C ARG A 456 6.65 -0.52 -20.40
N LEU A 457 5.73 0.09 -19.66
CA LEU A 457 4.28 -0.04 -19.88
C LEU A 457 3.87 0.44 -21.27
N TYR A 458 4.43 1.55 -21.74
CA TYR A 458 4.14 2.07 -23.07
C TYR A 458 4.61 1.13 -24.18
N LEU A 459 5.84 0.62 -24.10
CA LEU A 459 6.40 -0.32 -25.07
C LEU A 459 5.63 -1.64 -25.09
N GLN A 460 5.29 -2.18 -23.92
CA GLN A 460 4.44 -3.37 -23.81
C GLN A 460 3.08 -3.17 -24.49
N TYR A 461 2.46 -1.99 -24.30
CA TYR A 461 1.20 -1.65 -24.93
C TYR A 461 1.34 -1.51 -26.46
N LEU A 462 2.36 -0.81 -26.94
CA LEU A 462 2.61 -0.66 -28.38
C LEU A 462 2.86 -2.01 -29.07
N HIS A 463 3.66 -2.87 -28.46
CA HIS A 463 3.94 -4.20 -28.99
C HIS A 463 2.66 -5.06 -29.09
N ALA A 464 1.70 -4.88 -28.19
CA ALA A 464 0.45 -5.64 -28.21
C ALA A 464 -0.56 -5.17 -29.28
N HIS A 465 -0.54 -3.88 -29.67
CA HIS A 465 -1.61 -3.28 -30.48
C HIS A 465 -1.13 -2.61 -31.79
N PHE A 466 0.17 -2.44 -32.00
CA PHE A 466 0.73 -1.65 -33.11
C PHE A 466 1.87 -2.37 -33.82
N ASP A 467 2.18 -1.89 -35.02
CA ASP A 467 3.32 -2.36 -35.81
C ASP A 467 4.66 -2.09 -35.12
N LEU A 468 5.64 -2.96 -35.41
CA LEU A 468 6.98 -2.90 -34.84
C LEU A 468 7.68 -1.56 -35.10
N SER A 469 7.37 -0.88 -36.20
CA SER A 469 7.95 0.43 -36.54
C SER A 469 7.58 1.53 -35.53
N VAL A 470 6.35 1.51 -35.02
CA VAL A 470 5.87 2.45 -33.99
C VAL A 470 6.53 2.14 -32.65
N CYS A 471 6.61 0.85 -32.30
CA CYS A 471 7.31 0.38 -31.10
C CYS A 471 8.79 0.80 -31.13
N ARG A 472 9.47 0.65 -32.27
CA ARG A 472 10.87 1.07 -32.47
C ARG A 472 11.08 2.56 -32.21
N ASN A 473 10.24 3.43 -32.77
CA ASN A 473 10.37 4.87 -32.57
C ASN A 473 10.18 5.25 -31.10
N ALA A 474 9.21 4.62 -30.42
CA ALA A 474 8.99 4.83 -28.99
C ALA A 474 10.16 4.29 -28.14
N TYR A 475 10.79 3.19 -28.55
CA TYR A 475 11.97 2.65 -27.87
C TYR A 475 13.14 3.63 -27.89
N TYR A 476 13.48 4.19 -29.05
CA TYR A 476 14.57 5.16 -29.13
C TYR A 476 14.30 6.41 -28.28
N ALA A 477 13.05 6.91 -28.27
CA ALA A 477 12.64 7.99 -27.36
C ALA A 477 12.77 7.60 -25.88
N ALA A 478 12.44 6.35 -25.52
CA ALA A 478 12.60 5.85 -24.15
C ALA A 478 14.07 5.79 -23.72
N VAL A 479 14.96 5.33 -24.60
CA VAL A 479 16.41 5.24 -24.34
C VAL A 479 17.03 6.62 -24.18
N GLU A 480 16.60 7.62 -24.96
CA GLU A 480 17.05 9.00 -24.77
C GLU A 480 16.70 9.55 -23.38
N GLN A 481 15.52 9.21 -22.86
CA GLN A 481 15.07 9.70 -21.56
C GLN A 481 15.58 8.87 -20.36
N CYS A 482 15.77 7.57 -20.54
CA CYS A 482 16.14 6.61 -19.50
C CYS A 482 17.32 5.71 -19.92
N PRO A 483 18.48 6.26 -20.33
CA PRO A 483 19.58 5.48 -20.89
C PRO A 483 20.22 4.51 -19.88
N TRP A 484 20.08 4.77 -18.58
CA TRP A 484 20.62 3.94 -17.50
C TRP A 484 19.84 2.63 -17.29
N LEU A 485 18.61 2.53 -17.81
CA LEU A 485 17.71 1.46 -17.44
C LEU A 485 17.88 0.24 -18.34
N LYS A 486 18.70 -0.73 -17.89
CA LYS A 486 18.96 -1.98 -18.61
C LYS A 486 17.70 -2.75 -19.02
N SER A 487 16.63 -2.70 -18.21
CA SER A 487 15.39 -3.41 -18.51
C SER A 487 14.69 -2.92 -19.79
N LEU A 488 14.85 -1.65 -20.18
CA LEU A 488 14.32 -1.14 -21.45
C LEU A 488 14.96 -1.82 -22.66
N TYR A 489 16.27 -2.04 -22.62
CA TYR A 489 17.01 -2.73 -23.69
C TYR A 489 16.63 -4.22 -23.75
N ILE A 490 16.43 -4.85 -22.60
CA ILE A 490 15.98 -6.26 -22.53
C ILE A 490 14.56 -6.40 -23.10
N ASP A 491 13.65 -5.51 -22.72
CA ASP A 491 12.28 -5.51 -23.25
C ASP A 491 12.29 -5.28 -24.77
N ALA A 492 13.12 -4.35 -25.26
CA ALA A 492 13.26 -4.07 -26.69
C ALA A 492 13.83 -5.25 -27.48
N ALA A 493 14.80 -5.98 -26.94
CA ALA A 493 15.31 -7.21 -27.57
C ALA A 493 14.21 -8.26 -27.80
N ILE A 494 13.15 -8.24 -26.98
CA ILE A 494 11.97 -9.10 -27.13
C ILE A 494 10.98 -8.50 -28.13
N TYR A 495 10.69 -7.20 -28.05
CA TYR A 495 9.64 -6.55 -28.83
C TYR A 495 10.05 -6.20 -30.27
N ILE A 496 11.33 -5.90 -30.51
CA ILE A 496 11.88 -5.49 -31.81
C ILE A 496 13.19 -6.24 -32.12
N PRO A 497 13.14 -7.58 -32.28
CA PRO A 497 14.33 -8.41 -32.42
C PRO A 497 15.18 -8.10 -33.67
N ALA A 498 14.60 -7.46 -34.70
CA ALA A 498 15.34 -7.02 -35.88
C ALA A 498 16.41 -5.96 -35.57
N GLU A 499 16.25 -5.18 -34.50
CA GLU A 499 17.19 -4.13 -34.08
C GLU A 499 18.20 -4.66 -33.03
N LEU A 500 18.24 -5.97 -32.77
CA LEU A 500 19.04 -6.56 -31.68
C LEU A 500 20.52 -6.17 -31.73
N ALA A 501 21.13 -6.14 -32.92
CA ALA A 501 22.53 -5.73 -33.07
C ALA A 501 22.75 -4.28 -32.61
N GLN A 502 21.89 -3.35 -33.05
CA GLN A 502 21.96 -1.94 -32.63
C GLN A 502 21.70 -1.78 -31.13
N ILE A 503 20.76 -2.55 -30.56
CA ILE A 503 20.47 -2.57 -29.12
C ILE A 503 21.71 -3.03 -28.33
N GLN A 504 22.44 -4.03 -28.83
CA GLN A 504 23.68 -4.52 -28.22
C GLN A 504 24.79 -3.47 -28.29
N ASP A 505 24.97 -2.82 -29.44
CA ASP A 505 25.94 -1.73 -29.61
C ASP A 505 25.66 -0.60 -28.62
N LEU A 506 24.39 -0.21 -28.46
CA LEU A 506 23.97 0.79 -27.48
C LEU A 506 24.23 0.35 -26.03
N LEU A 507 23.97 -0.92 -25.69
CA LEU A 507 24.28 -1.46 -24.36
C LEU A 507 25.78 -1.37 -24.04
N ILE A 508 26.63 -1.68 -25.02
CA ILE A 508 28.09 -1.57 -24.91
C ILE A 508 28.50 -0.10 -24.80
N GLU A 509 27.99 0.78 -25.65
CA GLU A 509 28.26 2.21 -25.64
C GLU A 509 27.90 2.85 -24.28
N LYS A 510 26.74 2.48 -23.71
CA LYS A 510 26.29 2.95 -22.39
C LYS A 510 26.94 2.20 -21.22
N GLN A 511 27.90 1.32 -21.48
CA GLN A 511 28.62 0.53 -20.48
C GLN A 511 27.68 -0.27 -19.55
N LEU A 512 26.53 -0.70 -20.07
CA LEU A 512 25.58 -1.54 -19.35
C LEU A 512 26.05 -2.99 -19.42
N ARG A 513 26.36 -3.59 -18.27
CA ARG A 513 26.93 -4.95 -18.18
C ARG A 513 26.08 -5.98 -18.92
N LEU A 514 26.65 -6.64 -19.92
CA LEU A 514 26.13 -7.88 -20.50
C LEU A 514 26.76 -9.06 -19.75
N HIS A 515 25.96 -10.06 -19.35
CA HIS A 515 26.50 -11.23 -18.64
C HIS A 515 27.22 -12.20 -19.58
N ILE A 516 26.78 -12.25 -20.83
CA ILE A 516 27.34 -13.07 -21.90
C ILE A 516 27.28 -12.21 -23.17
N THR A 517 28.40 -12.09 -23.85
CA THR A 517 28.49 -11.47 -25.18
C THR A 517 27.98 -12.43 -26.25
N PRO A 518 27.54 -11.94 -27.44
CA PRO A 518 27.11 -12.82 -28.54
C PRO A 518 28.18 -13.84 -28.93
N GLU A 519 29.45 -13.42 -28.92
CA GLU A 519 30.61 -14.26 -29.18
C GLU A 519 30.72 -15.42 -28.19
N GLU A 520 30.56 -15.16 -26.89
CA GLU A 520 30.52 -16.19 -25.85
C GLU A 520 29.29 -17.10 -25.97
N LEU A 521 28.15 -16.55 -26.40
CA LEU A 521 26.91 -17.31 -26.59
C LEU A 521 26.99 -18.24 -27.81
N ASP A 522 27.68 -17.83 -28.87
CA ASP A 522 27.97 -18.65 -30.04
C ASP A 522 29.01 -19.73 -29.74
N ILE A 523 29.97 -19.47 -28.83
CA ILE A 523 30.87 -20.50 -28.29
C ILE A 523 30.10 -21.54 -27.46
N LEU A 524 29.07 -21.13 -26.70
CA LEU A 524 28.24 -22.04 -25.88
C LEU A 524 27.20 -22.83 -26.69
N ARG A 525 26.88 -22.40 -27.91
CA ARG A 525 25.94 -23.07 -28.84
C ARG A 525 26.63 -24.08 -29.75
N ASN A 526 27.94 -23.96 -29.92
CA ASN A 526 28.82 -24.94 -30.58
C ASN A 526 29.39 -25.92 -29.55
#